data_AF-A0A0H3WYE0-F1
#
_entry.id   AF-A0A0H3WYE0-F1
#
_cell.length_a   1.000
_cell.length_b   1.000
_cell.length_c   1.000
_cell.angle_alpha   90.00
_cell.angle_beta   90.00
_cell.angle_gamma   90.00
#
_symmetry.space_group_name_H-M   'P 1'
#
loop_
_entity.id
_entity.type
_entity.pdbx_description
1 polymer ?
#
loop_
_entity_poly.entity_id
_entity_poly.type
_entity_poly.pdbx_seq_one_letter_code
_entity_poly.pdbx_strand_id
1 'polypeptide(L)'
;MADQKFMIATRNKKGQIGYLSEGLSLPEFADLFKPKGEVQVLVDYSPVIEELHRLHRTASDEDILNKYNAMFNFWQDAKTYTKESLKVSKSEELSKQANSLINELQLKLQKVGRELSSKWSSPLHEWRDVVSFIKRDSDIYIDTLLCFIHSKASLDINSFKGETVLSSYGKFLHDFVSNIYTRLLREGWQQDSFLKFIAFEQPEKLQHYLSLEGKGETSDQFLLRVLKEQDTYGGHDERQGYYREVSIRFTSFSNEFVSIVDVFRDLLYKISSVNAFLEKLRKGSHEWDDSSDSVDELREEIRLLK
;
A
#
# COMPACT_ATOMS: atom_id res chain seq x y z
N MET A 1 -33.81 4.33 -21.04
CA MET A 1 -33.71 4.88 -19.68
C MET A 1 -32.26 4.77 -19.28
N ALA A 2 -31.60 5.89 -19.02
CA ALA A 2 -30.17 5.93 -18.73
C ALA A 2 -29.92 5.45 -17.30
N ASP A 3 -29.04 4.47 -17.12
CA ASP A 3 -28.57 4.02 -15.82
C ASP A 3 -27.83 5.16 -15.13
N GLN A 4 -28.47 5.76 -14.12
CA GLN A 4 -27.80 6.66 -13.19
C GLN A 4 -26.88 5.84 -12.28
N LYS A 5 -25.58 5.86 -12.56
CA LYS A 5 -24.55 5.41 -11.62
C LYS A 5 -24.31 6.53 -10.60
N PHE A 6 -24.77 6.33 -9.36
CA PHE A 6 -24.45 7.22 -8.25
C PHE A 6 -22.99 6.99 -7.82
N MET A 7 -22.20 8.05 -7.85
CA MET A 7 -20.82 8.08 -7.36
C MET A 7 -20.82 8.71 -5.96
N ILE A 8 -20.48 7.92 -4.94
CA ILE A 8 -20.17 8.43 -3.61
C ILE A 8 -18.65 8.46 -3.49
N ALA A 9 -18.07 9.65 -3.58
CA ALA A 9 -16.64 9.88 -3.38
C ALA A 9 -16.44 10.68 -2.09
N THR A 10 -15.62 10.17 -1.17
CA THR A 10 -15.17 10.92 -0.01
C THR A 10 -13.80 11.53 -0.31
N ARG A 11 -13.64 12.82 0.01
CA ARG A 11 -12.34 13.52 -0.11
C ARG A 11 -11.48 13.15 1.09
N ASN A 12 -10.24 12.71 0.85
CA ASN A 12 -9.25 12.68 1.93
C ASN A 12 -8.83 14.12 2.31
N LYS A 13 -8.13 14.29 3.44
CA LYS A 13 -7.65 15.59 3.95
C LYS A 13 -6.70 16.33 2.98
N LYS A 14 -6.26 15.68 1.90
CA LYS A 14 -5.39 16.22 0.84
C LYS A 14 -6.15 16.60 -0.44
N GLY A 15 -7.48 16.49 -0.45
CA GLY A 15 -8.32 16.89 -1.58
C GLY A 15 -8.31 15.94 -2.77
N GLN A 16 -7.79 14.72 -2.60
CA GLN A 16 -7.74 13.70 -3.66
C GLN A 16 -9.00 12.82 -3.63
N ILE A 17 -9.46 12.45 -4.83
CA ILE A 17 -10.50 11.43 -5.04
C ILE A 17 -9.76 10.09 -5.16
N GLY A 18 -9.91 9.21 -4.18
CA GLY A 18 -9.35 7.85 -4.24
C GLY A 18 -10.35 6.88 -4.87
N TYR A 19 -9.86 5.95 -5.70
CA TYR A 19 -10.63 4.79 -6.17
C TYR A 19 -9.87 3.48 -5.96
N LEU A 20 -10.68 2.45 -5.71
CA LEU A 20 -10.35 1.05 -5.46
C LEU A 20 -9.54 0.43 -6.60
N SER A 21 -8.31 0.01 -6.29
CA SER A 21 -7.77 -1.23 -6.82
C SER A 21 -7.89 -2.32 -5.73
N GLU A 22 -8.04 -3.57 -6.17
CA GLU A 22 -8.50 -4.70 -5.36
C GLU A 22 -7.71 -4.91 -4.05
N GLY A 23 -8.43 -4.75 -2.95
CA GLY A 23 -7.95 -4.94 -1.58
C GLY A 23 -8.19 -3.67 -0.79
N LEU A 24 -9.27 -3.66 0.03
CA LEU A 24 -9.76 -2.57 0.87
C LEU A 24 -8.96 -1.26 0.78
N SER A 25 -9.64 -0.19 0.36
CA SER A 25 -9.27 1.17 0.75
C SER A 25 -9.50 1.33 2.26
N LEU A 26 -8.75 0.58 3.08
CA LEU A 26 -8.66 0.86 4.50
C LEU A 26 -8.36 2.35 4.65
N PRO A 27 -8.91 3.03 5.67
CA PRO A 27 -8.51 4.38 6.01
C PRO A 27 -6.98 4.47 5.92
N GLU A 28 -6.42 5.56 5.37
CA GLU A 28 -4.98 5.79 5.52
C GLU A 28 -4.69 5.54 7.01
N PHE A 29 -3.77 4.64 7.39
CA PHE A 29 -3.64 4.23 8.79
C PHE A 29 -3.39 5.45 9.72
N ALA A 30 -2.87 6.55 9.14
CA ALA A 30 -2.74 7.85 9.77
C ALA A 30 -4.07 8.54 10.19
N ASP A 31 -5.19 8.18 9.57
CA ASP A 31 -6.56 8.63 9.87
C ASP A 31 -7.19 7.88 11.05
N LEU A 32 -6.60 6.76 11.51
CA LEU A 32 -6.99 6.08 12.75
C LEU A 32 -6.71 6.92 14.01
N PHE A 33 -5.97 8.01 13.86
CA PHE A 33 -5.77 8.98 14.91
C PHE A 33 -6.86 10.04 14.88
N LYS A 34 -7.67 10.09 15.93
CA LYS A 34 -8.77 11.05 16.10
C LYS A 34 -8.42 12.07 17.19
N PRO A 35 -8.84 13.33 17.06
CA PRO A 35 -8.77 14.27 18.18
C PRO A 35 -9.82 13.89 19.25
N LYS A 36 -9.43 13.85 20.52
CA LYS A 36 -10.33 13.66 21.67
C LYS A 36 -10.03 14.73 22.71
N GLY A 37 -10.78 15.82 22.66
CA GLY A 37 -10.48 17.02 23.45
C GLY A 37 -9.14 17.65 23.01
N GLU A 38 -8.20 17.81 23.94
CA GLU A 38 -6.88 18.39 23.70
C GLU A 38 -5.81 17.36 23.26
N VAL A 39 -6.15 16.07 23.26
CA VAL A 39 -5.21 14.96 23.00
C VAL A 39 -5.53 14.27 21.66
N GLN A 40 -4.52 13.75 20.97
CA GLN A 40 -4.75 12.82 19.85
C GLN A 40 -4.82 11.39 20.39
N VAL A 41 -5.84 10.65 19.96
CA VAL A 41 -6.00 9.25 20.34
C VAL A 41 -5.83 8.35 19.13
N LEU A 42 -5.22 7.19 19.33
CA LEU A 42 -5.22 6.10 18.39
C LEU A 42 -6.37 5.16 18.73
N VAL A 43 -7.35 5.07 17.83
CA VAL A 43 -8.48 4.14 17.97
C VAL A 43 -7.99 2.70 17.85
N ASP A 44 -8.53 1.80 18.69
CA ASP A 44 -8.33 0.36 18.53
C ASP A 44 -8.79 -0.10 17.15
N TYR A 45 -7.80 -0.37 16.29
CA TYR A 45 -7.97 -0.78 14.91
C TYR A 45 -8.00 -2.30 14.72
N SER A 46 -8.30 -3.07 15.77
CA SER A 46 -8.52 -4.52 15.66
C SER A 46 -9.53 -4.92 14.57
N PRO A 47 -10.62 -4.17 14.27
CA PRO A 47 -11.51 -4.49 13.14
C PRO A 47 -10.81 -4.45 11.77
N VAL A 48 -9.80 -3.60 11.60
CA VAL A 48 -9.00 -3.51 10.37
C VAL A 48 -8.18 -4.79 10.18
N ILE A 49 -7.50 -5.22 11.24
CA ILE A 49 -6.67 -6.44 11.23
C ILE A 49 -7.53 -7.68 10.94
N GLU A 50 -8.73 -7.75 11.54
CA GLU A 50 -9.70 -8.82 11.28
C GLU A 50 -10.10 -8.93 9.82
N GLU A 51 -10.35 -7.79 9.19
CA GLU A 51 -10.76 -7.74 7.80
C GLU A 51 -9.61 -8.10 6.85
N LEU A 52 -8.39 -7.63 7.14
CA LEU A 52 -7.19 -8.01 6.41
C LEU A 52 -6.95 -9.52 6.46
N HIS A 53 -7.05 -10.12 7.66
CA HIS A 53 -6.97 -11.57 7.81
C HIS A 53 -8.01 -12.30 6.97
N ARG A 54 -9.26 -11.82 6.95
CA ARG A 54 -10.32 -12.41 6.12
C ARG A 54 -9.96 -12.42 4.63
N LEU A 55 -9.28 -11.40 4.13
CA LEU A 55 -8.82 -11.32 2.74
C LEU A 55 -7.64 -12.26 2.46
N HIS A 56 -6.69 -12.39 3.40
CA HIS A 56 -5.41 -13.05 3.15
C HIS A 56 -5.35 -14.51 3.63
N ARG A 57 -6.36 -14.99 4.36
CA ARG A 57 -6.41 -16.37 4.93
C ARG A 57 -6.51 -17.51 3.91
N THR A 58 -6.67 -17.23 2.62
CA THR A 58 -6.77 -18.23 1.55
C THR A 58 -5.51 -18.19 0.68
N ALA A 59 -4.46 -18.90 1.11
CA ALA A 59 -3.18 -18.95 0.41
C ALA A 59 -2.66 -20.39 0.25
N SER A 60 -1.89 -20.63 -0.81
CA SER A 60 -1.43 -21.98 -1.23
C SER A 60 -0.18 -22.51 -0.51
N ASP A 61 0.56 -21.65 0.19
CA ASP A 61 1.75 -22.06 0.95
C ASP A 61 1.35 -22.34 2.39
N GLU A 62 1.16 -23.63 2.69
CA GLU A 62 0.59 -24.08 3.96
C GLU A 62 1.44 -23.67 5.17
N ASP A 63 2.77 -23.64 5.07
CA ASP A 63 3.62 -23.39 6.25
C ASP A 63 3.55 -21.94 6.74
N ILE A 64 3.77 -20.98 5.83
CA ILE A 64 3.66 -19.54 6.16
C ILE A 64 2.24 -19.20 6.57
N LEU A 65 1.24 -19.77 5.89
CA LEU A 65 -0.16 -19.52 6.21
C LEU A 65 -0.52 -20.10 7.59
N ASN A 66 -0.04 -21.29 7.93
CA ASN A 66 -0.28 -21.88 9.24
C ASN A 66 0.35 -21.05 10.36
N LYS A 67 1.57 -20.55 10.16
CA LYS A 67 2.23 -19.64 11.11
C LYS A 67 1.48 -18.32 11.26
N TYR A 68 1.06 -17.73 10.15
CA TYR A 68 0.24 -16.51 10.15
C TYR A 68 -1.09 -16.71 10.87
N ASN A 69 -1.83 -17.77 10.57
CA ASN A 69 -3.09 -18.10 11.22
C ASN A 69 -2.92 -18.40 12.70
N ALA A 70 -1.87 -19.12 13.09
CA ALA A 70 -1.57 -19.39 14.49
C ALA A 70 -1.31 -18.10 15.27
N MET A 71 -0.49 -17.20 14.71
CA MET A 71 -0.20 -15.89 15.29
C MET A 71 -1.46 -15.02 15.37
N PHE A 72 -2.28 -14.97 14.31
CA PHE A 72 -3.53 -14.21 14.31
C PHE A 72 -4.53 -14.73 15.35
N ASN A 73 -4.70 -16.05 15.45
CA ASN A 73 -5.56 -16.66 16.46
C ASN A 73 -5.05 -16.37 17.88
N PHE A 74 -3.73 -16.39 18.07
CA PHE A 74 -3.13 -16.01 19.34
C PHE A 74 -3.35 -14.53 19.66
N TRP A 75 -3.24 -13.63 18.68
CA TRP A 75 -3.57 -12.20 18.84
C TRP A 75 -5.05 -11.99 19.19
N GLN A 76 -5.96 -12.71 18.53
CA GLN A 76 -7.40 -12.69 18.82
C GLN A 76 -7.71 -13.11 20.25
N ASP A 77 -7.05 -14.16 20.76
CA ASP A 77 -7.16 -14.59 22.17
C ASP A 77 -6.55 -13.54 23.11
N ALA A 78 -5.33 -13.08 22.80
CA ALA A 78 -4.54 -12.16 23.63
C ALA A 78 -5.27 -10.84 23.94
N LYS A 79 -5.97 -10.26 22.95
CA LYS A 79 -6.68 -8.99 23.15
C LYS A 79 -7.91 -9.09 24.08
N THR A 80 -8.40 -10.29 24.37
CA THR A 80 -9.56 -10.48 25.27
C THR A 80 -9.19 -10.40 26.76
N TYR A 81 -7.90 -10.49 27.09
CA TYR A 81 -7.45 -10.45 28.47
C TYR A 81 -7.43 -9.02 29.02
N THR A 82 -8.03 -8.82 30.19
CA THR A 82 -8.06 -7.53 30.88
C THR A 82 -7.02 -7.40 32.00
N LYS A 83 -6.49 -8.52 32.50
CA LYS A 83 -5.49 -8.52 33.58
C LYS A 83 -4.12 -8.14 33.02
N GLU A 84 -3.54 -7.05 33.54
CA GLU A 84 -2.29 -6.47 33.03
C GLU A 84 -1.13 -7.48 32.93
N SER A 85 -0.91 -8.31 33.95
CA SER A 85 0.15 -9.34 33.92
C SER A 85 -0.02 -10.35 32.78
N LEU A 86 -1.26 -10.65 32.40
CA LEU A 86 -1.56 -11.54 31.28
C LEU A 86 -1.40 -10.81 29.95
N LYS A 87 -1.83 -9.55 29.85
CA LYS A 87 -1.64 -8.73 28.65
C LYS A 87 -0.16 -8.59 28.29
N VAL A 88 0.70 -8.28 29.28
CA VAL A 88 2.16 -8.18 29.09
C VAL A 88 2.73 -9.50 28.57
N SER A 89 2.46 -10.61 29.27
CA SER A 89 2.96 -11.93 28.86
C SER A 89 2.51 -12.35 27.46
N LYS A 90 1.23 -12.13 27.12
CA LYS A 90 0.69 -12.44 25.80
C LYS A 90 1.30 -11.53 24.73
N SER A 91 1.48 -10.25 24.99
CA SER A 91 2.09 -9.33 24.02
C SER A 91 3.57 -9.65 23.76
N GLU A 92 4.33 -10.05 24.78
CA GLU A 92 5.72 -10.49 24.59
C GLU A 92 5.80 -11.73 23.68
N GLU A 93 4.91 -12.70 23.90
CA GLU A 93 4.84 -13.90 23.09
C GLU A 93 4.40 -13.59 21.65
N LEU A 94 3.39 -12.74 21.48
CA LEU A 94 2.98 -12.28 20.16
C LEU A 94 4.09 -11.52 19.44
N SER A 95 4.85 -10.68 20.16
CA SER A 95 6.01 -9.97 19.62
C SER A 95 7.07 -10.95 19.09
N LYS A 96 7.34 -12.04 19.82
CA LYS A 96 8.27 -13.09 19.36
C LYS A 96 7.76 -13.80 18.10
N GLN A 97 6.48 -14.17 18.07
CA GLN A 97 5.87 -14.84 16.92
C GLN A 97 5.87 -13.93 15.68
N ALA A 98 5.45 -12.67 15.82
CA ALA A 98 5.43 -11.69 14.75
C ALA A 98 6.84 -11.41 14.23
N ASN A 99 7.81 -11.21 15.12
CA ASN A 99 9.22 -11.01 14.77
C ASN A 99 9.79 -12.20 13.99
N SER A 100 9.51 -13.44 14.44
CA SER A 100 9.95 -14.65 13.74
C SER A 100 9.35 -14.77 12.35
N LEU A 101 8.03 -14.57 12.22
CA LEU A 101 7.33 -14.66 10.95
C LEU A 101 7.79 -13.57 9.97
N ILE A 102 7.95 -12.33 10.45
CA ILE A 102 8.50 -11.23 9.67
C ILE A 102 9.87 -11.60 9.10
N ASN A 103 10.81 -12.07 9.92
CA ASN A 103 12.15 -12.41 9.45
C ASN A 103 12.14 -13.53 8.40
N GLU A 104 11.28 -14.54 8.57
CA GLU A 104 11.11 -15.62 7.59
C GLU A 104 10.56 -15.08 6.25
N LEU A 105 9.55 -14.20 6.30
CA LEU A 105 9.02 -13.53 5.13
C LEU A 105 10.06 -12.62 4.47
N GLN A 106 10.92 -11.90 5.21
CA GLN A 106 12.00 -11.10 4.62
C GLN A 106 12.94 -11.95 3.77
N LEU A 107 13.41 -13.09 4.32
CA LEU A 107 14.31 -14.00 3.63
C LEU A 107 13.66 -14.57 2.37
N LYS A 108 12.38 -14.93 2.46
CA LYS A 108 11.60 -15.45 1.33
C LYS A 108 11.38 -14.40 0.25
N LEU A 109 10.94 -13.19 0.61
CA LEU A 109 10.77 -12.07 -0.32
C LEU A 109 12.09 -11.73 -1.03
N GLN A 110 13.22 -11.70 -0.31
CA GLN A 110 14.53 -11.51 -0.93
C GLN A 110 14.88 -12.61 -1.95
N LYS A 111 14.56 -13.87 -1.65
CA LYS A 111 14.78 -15.00 -2.57
C LYS A 111 13.92 -14.87 -3.83
N VAL A 112 12.62 -14.62 -3.66
CA VAL A 112 11.65 -14.48 -4.75
C VAL A 112 11.92 -13.22 -5.58
N GLY A 113 12.38 -12.13 -4.96
CA GLY A 113 12.81 -10.92 -5.67
C GLY A 113 14.04 -11.13 -6.54
N ARG A 114 14.99 -11.98 -6.12
CA ARG A 114 16.12 -12.41 -6.98
C ARG A 114 15.64 -13.26 -8.16
N GLU A 115 14.67 -14.15 -7.94
CA GLU A 115 14.06 -14.94 -9.01
C GLU A 115 13.37 -14.03 -10.03
N LEU A 116 12.54 -13.09 -9.58
CA LEU A 116 11.91 -12.09 -10.46
C LEU A 116 12.99 -11.34 -11.26
N SER A 117 14.08 -10.96 -10.59
CA SER A 117 15.17 -10.24 -11.23
C SER A 117 15.87 -11.03 -12.33
N SER A 118 16.04 -12.34 -12.14
CA SER A 118 16.58 -13.22 -13.20
C SER A 118 15.63 -13.38 -14.39
N LYS A 119 14.33 -13.14 -14.20
CA LYS A 119 13.30 -13.26 -15.23
C LYS A 119 13.02 -11.97 -15.99
N TRP A 120 13.72 -10.86 -15.72
CA TRP A 120 13.46 -9.57 -16.40
C TRP A 120 13.58 -9.63 -17.93
N SER A 121 14.31 -10.61 -18.48
CA SER A 121 14.41 -10.85 -19.93
C SER A 121 13.49 -11.96 -20.45
N SER A 122 12.76 -12.63 -19.57
CA SER A 122 11.77 -13.66 -19.91
C SER A 122 10.44 -13.05 -20.34
N PRO A 123 9.59 -13.81 -21.06
CA PRO A 123 8.20 -13.47 -21.30
C PRO A 123 7.41 -13.17 -20.01
N LEU A 124 6.46 -12.22 -20.07
CA LEU A 124 5.69 -11.74 -18.92
C LEU A 124 4.90 -12.82 -18.17
N HIS A 125 4.42 -13.86 -18.86
CA HIS A 125 3.66 -14.94 -18.23
C HIS A 125 4.49 -15.69 -17.17
N GLU A 126 5.81 -15.74 -17.30
CA GLU A 126 6.72 -16.36 -16.32
C GLU A 126 6.88 -15.53 -15.03
N TRP A 127 6.46 -14.26 -15.06
CA TRP A 127 6.53 -13.36 -13.90
C TRP A 127 5.31 -13.52 -13.01
N ARG A 128 4.17 -13.92 -13.58
CA ARG A 128 2.86 -13.90 -12.90
C ARG A 128 2.86 -14.65 -11.57
N ASP A 129 3.40 -15.86 -11.55
CA ASP A 129 3.45 -16.66 -10.32
C ASP A 129 4.36 -16.01 -9.28
N VAL A 130 5.52 -15.50 -9.71
CA VAL A 130 6.51 -14.83 -8.86
C VAL A 130 5.93 -13.55 -8.25
N VAL A 131 5.24 -12.73 -9.05
CA VAL A 131 4.56 -11.51 -8.61
C VAL A 131 3.43 -11.84 -7.64
N SER A 132 2.67 -12.90 -7.91
CA SER A 132 1.60 -13.37 -7.01
C SER A 132 2.16 -13.82 -5.65
N PHE A 133 3.30 -14.51 -5.64
CA PHE A 133 4.00 -14.87 -4.39
C PHE A 133 4.50 -13.64 -3.64
N ILE A 134 5.11 -12.67 -4.33
CA ILE A 134 5.57 -11.43 -3.71
C ILE A 134 4.39 -10.67 -3.09
N LYS A 135 3.29 -10.51 -3.83
CA LYS A 135 2.10 -9.83 -3.34
C LYS A 135 1.59 -10.48 -2.06
N ARG A 136 1.35 -11.78 -2.11
CA ARG A 136 0.83 -12.55 -0.98
C ARG A 136 1.72 -12.44 0.25
N ASP A 137 3.02 -12.72 0.09
CA ASP A 137 3.95 -12.73 1.22
C ASP A 137 4.14 -11.31 1.78
N SER A 138 4.02 -10.26 0.95
CA SER A 138 4.02 -8.85 1.39
C SER A 138 2.73 -8.47 2.12
N ASP A 139 1.57 -8.95 1.67
CA ASP A 139 0.28 -8.74 2.35
C ASP A 139 0.31 -9.38 3.76
N ILE A 140 0.77 -10.64 3.89
CA ILE A 140 0.94 -11.31 5.20
C ILE A 140 1.97 -10.56 6.07
N TYR A 141 3.03 -10.04 5.48
CA TYR A 141 4.04 -9.24 6.19
C TYR A 141 3.41 -7.99 6.82
N ILE A 142 2.60 -7.26 6.04
CA ILE A 142 1.90 -6.06 6.49
C ILE A 142 0.94 -6.38 7.63
N ASP A 143 0.13 -7.43 7.49
CA ASP A 143 -0.80 -7.87 8.53
C ASP A 143 -0.07 -8.21 9.83
N THR A 144 1.04 -8.95 9.71
CA THR A 144 1.89 -9.33 10.85
C THR A 144 2.48 -8.11 11.54
N LEU A 145 2.95 -7.14 10.77
CA LEU A 145 3.47 -5.88 11.29
C LEU A 145 2.37 -5.09 12.02
N LEU A 146 1.15 -5.03 11.48
CA LEU A 146 0.01 -4.36 12.12
C LEU A 146 -0.42 -5.02 13.43
N CYS A 147 -0.46 -6.37 13.49
CA CYS A 147 -0.68 -7.11 14.73
C CYS A 147 0.37 -6.78 15.79
N PHE A 148 1.64 -6.70 15.38
CA PHE A 148 2.74 -6.37 16.29
C PHE A 148 2.61 -4.93 16.82
N ILE A 149 2.35 -3.96 15.92
CA ILE A 149 2.13 -2.57 16.32
C ILE A 149 0.94 -2.48 17.28
N HIS A 150 -0.16 -3.18 17.00
CA HIS A 150 -1.40 -3.15 17.79
C HIS A 150 -1.16 -3.67 19.20
N SER A 151 -0.55 -4.85 19.31
CA SER A 151 -0.23 -5.46 20.59
C SER A 151 0.67 -4.58 21.45
N LYS A 152 1.65 -3.93 20.83
CA LYS A 152 2.56 -3.02 21.53
C LYS A 152 1.86 -1.72 21.94
N ALA A 153 1.06 -1.12 21.05
CA ALA A 153 0.38 0.14 21.31
C ALA A 153 -0.71 0.04 22.39
N SER A 154 -1.43 -1.09 22.42
CA SER A 154 -2.46 -1.37 23.45
C SER A 154 -1.91 -1.65 24.86
N LEU A 155 -0.60 -1.81 24.99
CA LEU A 155 0.12 -1.90 26.26
C LEU A 155 0.83 -0.61 26.63
N ASP A 156 1.67 -0.12 25.73
CA ASP A 156 2.50 1.08 25.96
C ASP A 156 2.73 1.81 24.64
N ILE A 157 1.75 2.62 24.25
CA ILE A 157 1.86 3.50 23.07
C ILE A 157 3.01 4.50 23.19
N ASN A 158 3.40 4.90 24.40
CA ASN A 158 4.48 5.87 24.61
C ASN A 158 5.86 5.28 24.32
N SER A 159 6.02 3.95 24.44
CA SER A 159 7.24 3.24 24.05
C SER A 159 7.60 3.43 22.57
N PHE A 160 6.65 3.84 21.72
CA PHE A 160 6.91 4.07 20.30
C PHE A 160 7.92 5.21 20.05
N LYS A 161 8.10 6.15 20.98
CA LYS A 161 9.11 7.22 20.85
C LYS A 161 10.53 6.67 20.65
N GLY A 162 10.84 5.52 21.24
CA GLY A 162 12.13 4.84 21.13
C GLY A 162 12.14 3.63 20.17
N GLU A 163 11.07 3.42 19.41
CA GLU A 163 10.95 2.26 18.53
C GLU A 163 11.87 2.40 17.30
N THR A 164 12.70 1.38 17.06
CA THR A 164 13.52 1.24 15.86
C THR A 164 13.29 -0.03 15.04
N VAL A 165 12.80 -1.12 15.66
CA VAL A 165 12.69 -2.45 15.05
C VAL A 165 11.52 -2.51 14.07
N LEU A 166 10.31 -2.12 14.50
CA LEU A 166 9.12 -2.02 13.64
C LEU A 166 9.35 -1.04 12.49
N SER A 167 10.05 0.06 12.76
CA SER A 167 10.45 1.03 11.74
C SER A 167 11.41 0.42 10.70
N SER A 168 12.35 -0.42 11.14
CA SER A 168 13.25 -1.16 10.24
C SER A 168 12.50 -2.18 9.39
N TYR A 169 11.47 -2.83 9.94
CA TYR A 169 10.60 -3.76 9.21
C TYR A 169 9.78 -3.07 8.13
N GLY A 170 9.15 -1.95 8.50
CA GLY A 170 8.41 -1.12 7.54
C GLY A 170 9.31 -0.57 6.43
N LYS A 171 10.52 -0.11 6.77
CA LYS A 171 11.52 0.36 5.80
C LYS A 171 11.99 -0.76 4.86
N PHE A 172 12.28 -1.95 5.39
CA PHE A 172 12.71 -3.08 4.57
C PHE A 172 11.70 -3.39 3.47
N LEU A 173 10.42 -3.53 3.82
CA LEU A 173 9.41 -3.90 2.83
C LEU A 173 9.20 -2.77 1.82
N HIS A 174 9.20 -1.52 2.27
CA HIS A 174 9.14 -0.37 1.38
C HIS A 174 10.29 -0.37 0.37
N ASP A 175 11.53 -0.50 0.82
CA ASP A 175 12.72 -0.50 -0.04
C ASP A 175 12.69 -1.68 -1.02
N PHE A 176 12.27 -2.86 -0.57
CA PHE A 176 12.10 -4.04 -1.42
C PHE A 176 11.10 -3.81 -2.55
N VAL A 177 9.88 -3.34 -2.24
CA VAL A 177 8.83 -3.11 -3.24
C VAL A 177 9.20 -1.92 -4.15
N SER A 178 9.76 -0.85 -3.58
CA SER A 178 10.16 0.36 -4.31
C SER A 178 11.21 0.09 -5.37
N ASN A 179 12.17 -0.79 -5.07
CA ASN A 179 13.20 -1.17 -6.03
C ASN A 179 12.61 -1.88 -7.26
N ILE A 180 11.64 -2.77 -7.04
CA ILE A 180 10.96 -3.48 -8.13
C ILE A 180 10.07 -2.51 -8.92
N TYR A 181 9.27 -1.70 -8.23
CA TYR A 181 8.40 -0.71 -8.84
C TYR A 181 9.15 0.30 -9.72
N THR A 182 10.23 0.88 -9.18
CA THR A 182 11.08 1.84 -9.92
C THR A 182 11.69 1.20 -11.17
N ARG A 183 12.05 -0.09 -11.11
CA ARG A 183 12.55 -0.81 -12.27
C ARG A 183 11.46 -0.96 -13.33
N LEU A 184 10.25 -1.35 -12.94
CA LEU A 184 9.11 -1.50 -13.84
C LEU A 184 8.74 -0.18 -14.53
N LEU A 185 8.75 0.95 -13.81
CA LEU A 185 8.46 2.27 -14.40
C LEU A 185 9.50 2.70 -15.45
N ARG A 186 10.71 2.16 -15.40
CA ARG A 186 11.79 2.45 -16.35
C ARG A 186 11.77 1.52 -17.56
N GLU A 187 10.86 0.56 -17.62
CA GLU A 187 10.70 -0.27 -18.82
C GLU A 187 10.19 0.58 -19.99
N GLY A 188 10.63 0.22 -21.20
CA GLY A 188 10.38 0.96 -22.43
C GLY A 188 11.59 1.69 -22.98
N TRP A 189 11.44 2.26 -24.17
CA TRP A 189 12.57 2.82 -24.94
C TRP A 189 12.90 4.27 -24.63
N GLN A 190 11.99 4.99 -23.97
CA GLN A 190 12.11 6.42 -23.70
C GLN A 190 11.94 6.72 -22.21
N GLN A 191 12.47 7.86 -21.77
CA GLN A 191 12.18 8.39 -20.43
C GLN A 191 10.68 8.53 -20.23
N ASP A 192 10.23 8.12 -19.04
CA ASP A 192 8.83 8.15 -18.61
C ASP A 192 7.89 7.35 -19.55
N SER A 193 8.39 6.38 -20.33
CA SER A 193 7.59 5.67 -21.33
C SER A 193 6.33 5.04 -20.74
N PHE A 194 6.43 4.40 -19.57
CA PHE A 194 5.26 3.84 -18.90
C PHE A 194 4.30 4.93 -18.41
N LEU A 195 4.80 6.00 -17.80
CA LEU A 195 3.95 7.10 -17.33
C LEU A 195 3.27 7.84 -18.48
N LYS A 196 3.94 8.00 -19.63
CA LYS A 196 3.35 8.49 -20.88
C LYS A 196 2.24 7.56 -21.35
N PHE A 197 2.49 6.25 -21.42
CA PHE A 197 1.45 5.27 -21.76
C PHE A 197 0.22 5.41 -20.86
N ILE A 198 0.40 5.46 -19.53
CA ILE A 198 -0.72 5.67 -18.61
C ILE A 198 -1.39 7.02 -18.84
N ALA A 199 -0.64 8.10 -19.07
CA ALA A 199 -1.18 9.43 -19.28
C ALA A 199 -2.11 9.54 -20.51
N PHE A 200 -1.82 8.77 -21.56
CA PHE A 200 -2.60 8.80 -22.81
C PHE A 200 -3.66 7.71 -22.90
N GLU A 201 -3.38 6.50 -22.39
CA GLU A 201 -4.30 5.35 -22.50
C GLU A 201 -5.21 5.16 -21.28
N GLN A 202 -4.77 5.59 -20.09
CA GLN A 202 -5.48 5.45 -18.80
C GLN A 202 -5.30 6.71 -17.93
N PRO A 203 -5.66 7.90 -18.43
CA PRO A 203 -5.34 9.19 -17.80
C PRO A 203 -5.86 9.31 -16.36
N GLU A 204 -6.98 8.65 -16.06
CA GLU A 204 -7.58 8.62 -14.72
C GLU A 204 -6.66 7.97 -13.67
N LYS A 205 -5.74 7.10 -14.09
CA LYS A 205 -4.82 6.41 -13.20
C LYS A 205 -3.48 7.12 -13.01
N LEU A 206 -3.13 8.07 -13.88
CA LEU A 206 -1.80 8.69 -13.92
C LEU A 206 -1.37 9.24 -12.55
N GLN A 207 -2.26 9.95 -11.88
CA GLN A 207 -1.94 10.59 -10.61
C GLN A 207 -1.53 9.58 -9.53
N HIS A 208 -2.04 8.35 -9.60
CA HIS A 208 -1.71 7.28 -8.67
C HIS A 208 -0.28 6.75 -8.84
N TYR A 209 0.35 6.92 -10.00
CA TYR A 209 1.76 6.58 -10.18
C TYR A 209 2.65 7.79 -9.82
N LEU A 210 2.25 9.00 -10.22
CA LEU A 210 3.04 10.23 -9.96
C LEU A 210 3.21 10.56 -8.47
N SER A 211 2.20 10.27 -7.64
CA SER A 211 2.28 10.47 -6.19
C SER A 211 3.35 9.61 -5.51
N LEU A 212 3.73 8.46 -6.10
CA LEU A 212 4.78 7.59 -5.57
C LEU A 212 6.19 8.01 -6.03
N GLU A 213 6.31 8.83 -7.07
CA GLU A 213 7.60 9.36 -7.57
C GLU A 213 8.21 10.43 -6.65
N GLY A 214 7.50 10.89 -5.62
CA GLY A 214 8.00 11.83 -4.61
C GLY A 214 8.23 13.26 -5.09
N LYS A 215 7.89 13.58 -6.35
CA LYS A 215 8.10 14.91 -6.96
C LYS A 215 6.92 15.87 -6.74
N GLY A 216 5.79 15.38 -6.24
CA GLY A 216 4.56 16.18 -6.08
C GLY A 216 3.98 16.71 -7.39
N GLU A 217 4.37 16.12 -8.53
CA GLU A 217 3.93 16.49 -9.86
C GLU A 217 2.46 16.07 -10.06
N THR A 218 1.63 17.01 -10.53
CA THR A 218 0.25 16.71 -10.93
C THR A 218 0.18 16.14 -12.34
N SER A 219 -0.90 15.43 -12.69
CA SER A 219 -1.14 14.95 -14.06
C SER A 219 -0.97 16.04 -15.13
N ASP A 220 -1.52 17.24 -14.89
CA ASP A 220 -1.41 18.37 -15.82
C ASP A 220 0.04 18.88 -15.95
N GLN A 221 0.78 18.93 -14.83
CA GLN A 221 2.18 19.31 -14.82
C GLN A 221 3.03 18.30 -15.60
N PHE A 222 2.76 17.01 -15.41
CA PHE A 222 3.41 15.92 -16.14
C PHE A 222 3.15 16.05 -17.65
N LEU A 223 1.89 16.19 -18.07
CA LEU A 223 1.52 16.35 -19.48
C LEU A 223 2.17 17.59 -20.10
N LEU A 224 2.17 18.72 -19.39
CA LEU A 224 2.81 19.94 -19.83
C LEU A 224 4.33 19.78 -19.97
N ARG A 225 4.98 19.06 -19.05
CA ARG A 225 6.41 18.75 -19.13
C ARG A 225 6.71 17.88 -20.34
N VAL A 226 5.96 16.78 -20.52
CA VAL A 226 6.11 15.90 -21.68
C VAL A 226 5.94 16.67 -23.00
N LEU A 227 4.96 17.57 -23.09
CA LEU A 227 4.74 18.42 -24.27
C LEU A 227 5.90 19.39 -24.52
N LYS A 228 6.43 20.03 -23.47
CA LYS A 228 7.56 20.97 -23.56
C LYS A 228 8.88 20.31 -23.94
N GLU A 229 9.03 19.02 -23.67
CA GLU A 229 10.20 18.22 -24.05
C GLU A 229 10.21 17.86 -25.54
N GLN A 230 9.11 18.08 -26.28
CA GLN A 230 9.02 17.75 -27.70
C GLN A 230 9.22 18.96 -28.62
N ASP A 231 9.77 18.70 -29.79
CA ASP A 231 9.81 19.65 -30.88
C ASP A 231 8.41 19.83 -31.50
N THR A 232 8.13 21.05 -31.95
CA THR A 232 6.90 21.39 -32.69
C THR A 232 7.17 21.37 -34.18
N TYR A 233 6.33 20.67 -34.92
CA TYR A 233 6.38 20.60 -36.38
C TYR A 233 5.21 21.37 -36.98
N GLY A 234 5.46 22.14 -38.03
CA GLY A 234 4.43 22.85 -38.79
C GLY A 234 4.15 22.15 -40.10
N GLY A 235 2.89 22.12 -40.51
CA GLY A 235 2.46 21.55 -41.79
C GLY A 235 1.28 22.29 -42.39
N HIS A 236 0.94 21.92 -43.63
CA HIS A 236 -0.28 22.35 -44.30
C HIS A 236 -1.18 21.14 -44.51
N ASP A 237 -2.45 21.25 -44.16
CA ASP A 237 -3.44 20.22 -44.48
C ASP A 237 -3.82 20.27 -45.98
N GLU A 238 -4.63 19.30 -46.42
CA GLU A 238 -5.10 19.19 -47.81
C GLU A 238 -5.92 20.41 -48.29
N ARG A 239 -6.37 21.27 -47.38
CA ARG A 239 -7.13 22.51 -47.64
C ARG A 239 -6.28 23.77 -47.46
N GLN A 240 -4.95 23.63 -47.40
CA GLN A 240 -3.97 24.69 -47.14
C GLN A 240 -4.07 25.35 -45.74
N GLY A 241 -4.79 24.73 -44.80
CA GLY A 241 -4.80 25.14 -43.39
C GLY A 241 -3.43 24.88 -42.75
N TYR A 242 -2.84 25.91 -42.14
CA TYR A 242 -1.60 25.76 -41.37
C TYR A 242 -1.92 25.09 -40.03
N TYR A 243 -1.20 24.02 -39.70
CA TYR A 243 -1.30 23.35 -38.41
C TYR A 243 0.07 23.25 -37.74
N ARG A 244 0.04 23.07 -36.42
CA ARG A 244 1.21 22.70 -35.60
C ARG A 244 0.90 21.38 -34.91
N GLU A 245 1.84 20.46 -34.97
CA GLU A 245 1.75 19.17 -34.32
C GLU A 245 2.94 18.93 -33.39
N VAL A 246 2.70 18.08 -32.39
CA VAL A 246 3.70 17.57 -31.46
C VAL A 246 3.58 16.05 -31.48
N SER A 247 4.68 15.35 -31.73
CA SER A 247 4.71 13.88 -31.72
C SER A 247 5.25 13.39 -30.39
N ILE A 248 4.41 12.70 -29.61
CA ILE A 248 4.82 12.03 -28.39
C ILE A 248 4.91 10.53 -28.68
N ARG A 249 6.05 9.93 -28.36
CA ARG A 249 6.29 8.49 -28.53
C ARG A 249 6.41 7.83 -27.17
N PHE A 250 5.87 6.63 -27.05
CA PHE A 250 6.01 5.78 -25.88
C PHE A 250 5.86 4.31 -26.31
N THR A 251 6.48 3.41 -25.55
CA THR A 251 6.25 1.97 -25.67
C THR A 251 4.80 1.65 -25.31
N SER A 252 4.14 0.81 -26.12
CA SER A 252 2.85 0.24 -25.75
C SER A 252 3.06 -0.90 -24.76
N PHE A 253 2.29 -0.91 -23.67
CA PHE A 253 2.35 -1.96 -22.66
C PHE A 253 1.09 -2.84 -22.72
N SER A 254 1.25 -4.13 -22.46
CA SER A 254 0.11 -5.05 -22.35
C SER A 254 -0.66 -4.83 -21.04
N ASN A 255 -1.94 -5.19 -21.02
CA ASN A 255 -2.73 -5.16 -19.78
C ASN A 255 -2.10 -6.03 -18.68
N GLU A 256 -1.45 -7.14 -19.04
CA GLU A 256 -0.72 -7.97 -18.08
C GLU A 256 0.44 -7.22 -17.43
N PHE A 257 1.23 -6.47 -18.21
CA PHE A 257 2.30 -5.64 -17.65
C PHE A 257 1.73 -4.58 -16.71
N VAL A 258 0.67 -3.88 -17.13
CA VAL A 258 0.00 -2.85 -16.31
C VAL A 258 -0.49 -3.45 -14.99
N SER A 259 -1.13 -4.63 -15.02
CA SER A 259 -1.56 -5.33 -13.80
C SER A 259 -0.40 -5.69 -12.88
N ILE A 260 0.77 -6.06 -13.41
CA ILE A 260 1.97 -6.29 -12.59
C ILE A 260 2.43 -4.99 -11.92
N VAL A 261 2.50 -3.88 -12.66
CA VAL A 261 2.88 -2.57 -12.08
C VAL A 261 1.87 -2.13 -11.01
N ASP A 262 0.58 -2.36 -11.23
CA ASP A 262 -0.49 -2.07 -10.28
C ASP A 262 -0.29 -2.80 -8.95
N VAL A 263 0.09 -4.08 -8.98
CA VAL A 263 0.40 -4.84 -7.76
C VAL A 263 1.47 -4.15 -6.93
N PHE A 264 2.58 -3.75 -7.54
CA PHE A 264 3.68 -3.08 -6.81
C PHE A 264 3.33 -1.66 -6.37
N ARG A 265 2.55 -0.92 -7.17
CA ARG A 265 2.00 0.38 -6.80
C ARG A 265 1.17 0.26 -5.52
N ASP A 266 0.27 -0.72 -5.48
CA ASP A 266 -0.67 -0.88 -4.38
C ASP A 266 0.04 -1.34 -3.10
N LEU A 267 1.03 -2.25 -3.23
CA LEU A 267 1.89 -2.63 -2.12
C LEU A 267 2.68 -1.41 -1.57
N LEU A 268 3.19 -0.55 -2.44
CA LEU A 268 3.87 0.68 -2.02
C LEU A 268 2.98 1.62 -1.24
N TYR A 269 1.73 1.81 -1.67
CA TYR A 269 0.77 2.60 -0.92
C TYR A 269 0.51 2.02 0.47
N LYS A 270 0.25 0.71 0.56
CA LYS A 270 0.00 0.03 1.82
C LYS A 270 1.17 0.21 2.78
N ILE A 271 2.39 -0.11 2.36
CA ILE A 271 3.57 -0.01 3.24
C ILE A 271 3.95 1.44 3.56
N SER A 272 3.74 2.38 2.63
CA SER A 272 3.93 3.81 2.90
C SER A 272 2.96 4.32 3.96
N SER A 273 1.71 3.85 3.91
CA SER A 273 0.69 4.15 4.92
C SER A 273 1.09 3.62 6.30
N VAL A 274 1.59 2.38 6.39
CA VAL A 274 2.11 1.80 7.64
C VAL A 274 3.35 2.55 8.15
N ASN A 275 4.27 2.94 7.26
CA ASN A 275 5.44 3.73 7.65
C ASN A 275 5.05 5.12 8.17
N ALA A 276 4.10 5.79 7.52
CA ALA A 276 3.55 7.07 8.00
C ALA A 276 2.85 6.91 9.35
N PHE A 277 2.15 5.79 9.56
CA PHE A 277 1.53 5.43 10.83
C PHE A 277 2.57 5.25 11.95
N LEU A 278 3.64 4.48 11.69
CA LEU A 278 4.75 4.31 12.62
C LEU A 278 5.45 5.64 12.94
N GLU A 279 5.74 6.47 11.93
CA GLU A 279 6.33 7.79 12.15
C GLU A 279 5.44 8.69 13.01
N LYS A 280 4.12 8.60 12.84
CA LYS A 280 3.17 9.32 13.68
C LYS A 280 3.20 8.81 15.13
N LEU A 281 3.24 7.50 15.35
CA LEU A 281 3.39 6.90 16.69
C LEU A 281 4.69 7.36 17.36
N ARG A 282 5.80 7.41 16.63
CA ARG A 282 7.12 7.83 17.13
C ARG A 282 7.17 9.30 17.57
N LYS A 283 6.38 10.18 16.94
CA LYS A 283 6.24 11.58 17.41
C LYS A 283 5.64 11.66 18.82
N GLY A 284 4.88 10.64 19.22
CA GLY A 284 4.26 10.52 20.54
C GLY A 284 3.18 11.57 20.80
N SER A 285 2.79 11.69 22.08
CA SER A 285 1.65 12.52 22.53
C SER A 285 0.30 11.96 22.06
N HIS A 286 0.22 10.63 21.97
CA HIS A 286 -0.99 9.91 21.62
C HIS A 286 -1.41 9.03 22.79
N GLU A 287 -2.71 8.88 22.98
CA GLU A 287 -3.28 7.92 23.91
C GLU A 287 -3.97 6.79 23.14
N TRP A 288 -4.07 5.61 23.76
CA TRP A 288 -4.82 4.49 23.19
C TRP A 288 -6.30 4.64 23.53
N ASP A 289 -7.18 4.47 22.54
CA ASP A 289 -8.64 4.53 22.73
C ASP A 289 -9.30 3.20 22.32
N ASP A 290 -9.68 2.41 23.32
CA ASP A 290 -10.42 1.15 23.20
C ASP A 290 -11.93 1.30 23.50
N SER A 291 -12.45 2.54 23.50
CA SER A 291 -13.88 2.76 23.70
C SER A 291 -14.73 2.08 22.62
N SER A 292 -15.83 1.44 23.05
CA SER A 292 -16.77 0.75 22.15
C SER A 292 -17.25 1.65 21.02
N ASP A 293 -17.55 2.91 21.33
CA ASP A 293 -18.10 3.86 20.37
C ASP A 293 -17.13 4.13 19.22
N SER A 294 -15.86 4.38 19.51
CA SER A 294 -14.82 4.65 18.50
C SER A 294 -14.53 3.42 17.63
N VAL A 295 -14.56 2.22 18.23
CA VAL A 295 -14.34 0.95 17.53
C VAL A 295 -15.54 0.59 16.65
N ASP A 296 -16.76 0.83 17.12
CA ASP A 296 -17.97 0.57 16.36
C ASP A 296 -18.13 1.55 15.19
N GLU A 297 -17.76 2.83 15.35
CA GLU A 297 -17.63 3.78 14.23
C GLU A 297 -16.67 3.24 13.15
N LEU A 298 -15.49 2.76 13.56
CA LEU A 298 -14.50 2.20 12.63
C LEU A 298 -15.04 0.95 11.93
N ARG A 299 -15.80 0.09 12.63
CA ARG A 299 -16.47 -1.07 12.02
C ARG A 299 -17.49 -0.65 10.96
N GLU A 300 -18.27 0.39 11.22
CA GLU A 300 -19.23 0.91 10.26
C GLU A 300 -18.53 1.54 9.05
N GLU A 301 -17.44 2.29 9.26
CA GLU A 301 -16.61 2.79 8.15
C GLU A 301 -16.09 1.64 7.28
N ILE A 302 -15.55 0.57 7.87
CA ILE A 302 -15.09 -0.62 7.14
C ILE A 302 -16.24 -1.29 6.39
N ARG A 303 -17.45 -1.35 6.96
CA ARG A 303 -18.65 -1.92 6.30
C ARG A 303 -19.07 -1.12 5.08
N LEU A 304 -19.03 0.21 5.15
CA LEU A 304 -19.39 1.10 4.04
C LEU A 304 -18.40 1.04 2.87
N LEU A 305 -17.18 0.55 3.11
CA LEU A 305 -16.14 0.37 2.09
C LEU A 305 -16.22 -0.99 1.37
N LYS A 306 -17.13 -1.89 1.77
CA LYS A 306 -17.41 -3.17 1.12
C LYS A 306 -18.53 -3.06 0.11
#